data_AF-S0EM46-F1
#
_entry.id   AF-S0EM46-F1
#
_cell.length_a   1.000
_cell.length_b   1.000
_cell.length_c   1.000
_cell.angle_alpha   90.00
_cell.angle_beta   90.00
_cell.angle_gamma   90.00
#
_symmetry.space_group_name_H-M   'P 1'
#
loop_
_entity.id
_entity.type
_entity.pdbx_description
1 polymer ?
#
loop_
_entity_poly.entity_id
_entity_poly.type
_entity_poly.pdbx_seq_one_letter_code
_entity_poly.pdbx_strand_id
1 'polypeptide(L)'
;MSADAPQYQHFIPQFILKNFDHPFSCPQAPHEWLKMQEAPSRKRKIPRRPGQAYKIEELSVQRVCGLVDMYTDQSPNAQTPRELEGEFSRLEGKTSIVIRKIIGAHQRGEGKVKLTMTQQIVLRKFVYLLNQRGSGFFKTHNSDRIDGYEKNDRHLLKEFMDRNGIPRPLDAWLQGFLSSIIDLDMRITADWQQTLK
;
A
#
# COMPACT_ATOMS: atom_id res chain seq x y z
N MET A 1 20.29 -14.17 -15.22
CA MET A 1 19.07 -13.91 -14.43
C MET A 1 18.33 -12.79 -15.13
N SER A 2 17.16 -13.07 -15.70
CA SER A 2 16.38 -12.03 -16.40
C SER A 2 16.01 -10.98 -15.37
N ALA A 3 16.47 -9.74 -15.56
CA ALA A 3 16.06 -8.62 -14.74
C ALA A 3 14.56 -8.43 -14.98
N ASP A 4 13.77 -8.91 -14.03
CA ASP A 4 12.32 -8.85 -14.08
C ASP A 4 11.91 -7.38 -14.16
N ALA A 5 10.94 -7.04 -15.02
CA ALA A 5 10.62 -5.64 -15.30
C ALA A 5 10.20 -4.90 -14.01
N PRO A 6 10.60 -3.62 -13.84
CA PRO A 6 10.28 -2.83 -12.65
C PRO A 6 8.76 -2.73 -12.50
N GLN A 7 8.26 -3.06 -11.31
CA GLN A 7 6.84 -3.07 -11.03
C GLN A 7 6.47 -1.86 -10.19
N TYR A 8 5.37 -1.20 -10.55
CA TYR A 8 4.88 -0.04 -9.82
C TYR A 8 3.83 -0.49 -8.79
N GLN A 9 4.18 -0.46 -7.51
CA GLN A 9 3.30 -0.88 -6.42
C GLN A 9 2.66 0.33 -5.75
N HIS A 10 1.36 0.22 -5.51
CA HIS A 10 0.59 1.26 -4.84
C HIS A 10 0.64 1.09 -3.32
N PHE A 11 1.10 2.12 -2.61
CA PHE A 11 0.96 2.16 -1.16
C PHE A 11 -0.45 2.60 -0.74
N ILE A 12 -1.20 3.34 -1.58
CA ILE A 12 -2.65 3.51 -1.42
C ILE A 12 -3.35 2.85 -2.62
N PRO A 13 -4.21 1.84 -2.40
CA PRO A 13 -4.79 1.08 -3.50
C PRO A 13 -5.66 1.95 -4.39
N GLN A 14 -5.55 1.72 -5.70
CA GLN A 14 -6.29 2.49 -6.69
C GLN A 14 -7.81 2.40 -6.48
N PHE A 15 -8.33 1.29 -5.96
CA PHE A 15 -9.78 1.15 -5.77
C PHE A 15 -10.32 2.11 -4.70
N ILE A 16 -9.49 2.56 -3.76
CA ILE A 16 -9.85 3.60 -2.78
C ILE A 16 -9.83 4.96 -3.47
N LEU A 17 -8.73 5.25 -4.15
CA LEU A 17 -8.48 6.50 -4.86
C LEU A 17 -9.54 6.80 -5.94
N LYS A 18 -10.01 5.76 -6.64
CA LYS A 18 -11.07 5.86 -7.66
C LYS A 18 -12.41 6.35 -7.12
N ASN A 19 -12.64 6.33 -5.81
CA ASN A 19 -13.86 6.90 -5.21
C ASN A 19 -13.78 8.42 -5.02
N PHE A 20 -12.57 8.99 -5.07
CA PHE A 20 -12.31 10.44 -4.91
C PHE A 20 -11.88 11.10 -6.23
N ASP A 21 -11.94 10.34 -7.30
CA ASP A 21 -11.54 10.78 -8.62
C ASP A 21 -12.66 11.57 -9.31
N HIS A 22 -12.25 12.49 -10.17
CA HIS A 22 -13.13 13.28 -11.02
C HIS A 22 -12.68 13.26 -12.49
N PRO A 23 -13.61 13.38 -13.45
CA PRO A 23 -13.25 13.57 -14.85
C PRO A 23 -12.35 14.78 -15.02
N PHE A 24 -11.19 14.58 -15.64
CA PHE A 24 -10.26 15.67 -15.95
C PHE A 24 -10.72 16.43 -17.19
N SER A 25 -10.91 17.74 -17.05
CA SER A 25 -11.08 18.68 -18.16
C SER A 25 -9.83 19.56 -18.23
N CYS A 26 -9.04 19.43 -19.28
CA CYS A 26 -7.84 20.26 -19.47
C CYS A 26 -8.26 21.71 -19.76
N PRO A 27 -7.91 22.70 -18.91
CA PRO A 27 -8.35 24.08 -19.11
C PRO A 27 -7.73 24.78 -20.33
N GLN A 28 -6.71 24.20 -20.96
CA GLN A 28 -5.87 24.86 -21.98
C GLN A 28 -5.41 23.91 -23.10
N ALA A 29 -6.28 23.03 -23.62
CA ALA A 29 -5.94 22.30 -24.83
C ALA A 29 -6.25 23.19 -26.06
N PRO A 30 -5.28 23.50 -26.94
CA PRO A 30 -5.55 24.12 -28.23
C PRO A 30 -6.54 23.25 -29.02
N HIS A 31 -7.45 23.89 -29.75
CA HIS A 31 -8.57 23.30 -30.48
C HIS A 31 -8.16 22.19 -31.50
N GLU A 32 -6.87 22.08 -31.81
CA GLU A 32 -6.30 21.08 -32.73
C GLU A 32 -6.15 19.68 -32.12
N TRP A 33 -6.18 19.52 -30.80
CA TRP A 33 -6.04 18.21 -30.15
C TRP A 33 -7.35 17.44 -29.95
N LEU A 34 -8.47 18.01 -30.41
CA LEU A 34 -9.78 17.35 -30.40
C LEU A 34 -9.88 16.14 -31.35
N LYS A 35 -8.91 15.94 -32.26
CA LYS A 35 -8.87 14.78 -33.17
C LYS A 35 -8.16 13.54 -32.63
N MET A 36 -7.55 13.57 -31.44
CA MET A 36 -7.03 12.36 -30.77
C MET A 36 -8.00 11.76 -29.74
N GLN A 37 -9.28 12.13 -29.80
CA GLN A 37 -10.31 11.68 -28.86
C GLN A 37 -10.81 10.24 -29.09
N GLU A 38 -10.06 9.42 -29.85
CA GLU A 38 -10.28 7.96 -29.96
C GLU A 38 -9.12 7.13 -29.37
N ALA A 39 -8.32 7.71 -28.46
CA ALA A 39 -7.35 6.95 -27.66
C ALA A 39 -7.93 6.59 -26.27
N PRO A 40 -7.83 5.33 -25.81
CA PRO A 40 -8.47 4.88 -24.57
C PRO A 40 -7.66 5.36 -23.37
N SER A 41 -7.86 6.58 -22.89
CA SER A 41 -7.56 6.92 -21.48
C SER A 41 -8.01 8.32 -21.07
N ARG A 42 -9.30 8.45 -20.72
CA ARG A 42 -9.75 9.44 -19.73
C ARG A 42 -9.08 9.11 -18.39
N LYS A 43 -7.86 9.61 -18.16
CA LYS A 43 -7.11 9.32 -16.94
C LYS A 43 -7.69 10.13 -15.79
N ARG A 44 -8.31 9.37 -14.90
CA ARG A 44 -8.80 9.70 -13.58
C ARG A 44 -7.74 10.40 -12.72
N LYS A 45 -8.03 11.57 -12.13
CA LYS A 45 -7.09 12.39 -11.35
C LYS A 45 -7.56 12.69 -9.93
N ILE A 46 -6.60 12.98 -9.03
CA ILE A 46 -6.86 13.35 -7.63
C ILE A 46 -6.16 14.68 -7.29
N PRO A 47 -6.80 15.59 -6.54
CA PRO A 47 -6.15 16.80 -6.02
C PRO A 47 -5.10 16.49 -4.95
N ARG A 48 -3.87 17.01 -5.09
CA ARG A 48 -2.81 16.93 -4.06
C ARG A 48 -2.44 18.34 -3.56
N ARG A 49 -2.13 18.46 -2.26
CA ARG A 49 -1.59 19.69 -1.64
C ARG A 49 -0.06 19.60 -1.42
N PRO A 50 0.76 20.44 -2.07
CA PRO A 50 2.17 20.66 -1.72
C PRO A 50 2.35 21.89 -0.80
N GLY A 51 3.53 22.00 -0.18
CA GLY A 51 3.90 23.09 0.74
C GLY A 51 4.53 24.33 0.07
N GLN A 52 4.40 25.45 0.79
CA GLN A 52 4.91 26.84 0.58
C GLN A 52 4.28 27.72 -0.50
N ALA A 53 3.63 27.19 -1.54
CA ALA A 53 2.68 27.95 -2.37
C ALA A 53 1.53 27.02 -2.77
N TYR A 54 0.29 27.39 -2.44
CA TYR A 54 -0.88 26.53 -2.62
C TYR A 54 -1.21 26.33 -4.10
N LYS A 55 -0.62 25.30 -4.71
CA LYS A 55 -0.99 24.84 -6.05
C LYS A 55 -1.73 23.51 -5.93
N ILE A 56 -2.99 23.48 -6.35
CA ILE A 56 -3.74 22.24 -6.48
C ILE A 56 -3.25 21.57 -7.76
N GLU A 57 -2.60 20.41 -7.60
CA GLU A 57 -2.16 19.61 -8.73
C GLU A 57 -3.07 18.39 -8.88
N GLU A 58 -3.47 18.14 -10.12
CA GLU A 58 -4.27 16.97 -10.47
C GLU A 58 -3.35 15.90 -11.08
N LEU A 59 -3.21 14.80 -10.35
CA LEU A 59 -2.33 13.70 -10.73
C LEU A 59 -3.13 12.44 -11.03
N SER A 60 -2.66 11.65 -12.01
CA SER A 60 -3.30 10.37 -12.37
C SER A 60 -3.34 9.43 -11.16
N VAL A 61 -4.51 8.83 -10.90
CA VAL A 61 -4.70 7.78 -9.88
C VAL A 61 -3.67 6.65 -10.02
N GLN A 62 -3.24 6.35 -11.25
CA GLN A 62 -2.27 5.30 -11.55
C GLN A 62 -0.85 5.60 -11.06
N ARG A 63 -0.49 6.87 -10.81
CA ARG A 63 0.89 7.27 -10.49
C ARG A 63 1.04 8.14 -9.24
N VAL A 64 -0.04 8.48 -8.53
CA VAL A 64 0.03 9.44 -7.42
C VAL A 64 0.45 8.82 -6.08
N CYS A 65 0.08 7.55 -5.84
CA CYS A 65 0.33 6.87 -4.56
C CYS A 65 0.98 5.49 -4.76
N GLY A 66 2.13 5.46 -5.41
CA GLY A 66 2.93 4.25 -5.53
C GLY A 66 4.41 4.55 -5.64
N LEU A 67 5.21 3.50 -5.52
CA LEU A 67 6.66 3.48 -5.72
C LEU A 67 7.02 2.28 -6.59
N VAL A 68 8.20 2.31 -7.19
CA VAL A 68 8.71 1.17 -7.97
C VAL A 68 9.43 0.21 -7.03
N ASP A 69 9.19 -1.09 -7.22
CA ASP A 69 9.81 -2.22 -6.51
C ASP A 69 9.79 -2.10 -4.97
N MET A 70 8.67 -1.60 -4.44
CA MET A 70 8.52 -1.27 -3.01
C MET A 70 8.53 -2.49 -2.08
N TYR A 71 8.11 -3.65 -2.57
CA TYR A 71 8.02 -4.89 -1.80
C TYR A 71 8.93 -5.98 -2.36
N THR A 72 9.86 -5.61 -3.25
CA THR A 72 10.78 -6.58 -3.83
C THR A 72 11.83 -6.93 -2.80
N ASP A 73 11.80 -8.16 -2.31
CA ASP A 73 12.85 -8.68 -1.44
C ASP A 73 14.12 -8.88 -2.28
N GLN A 74 15.14 -8.09 -1.97
CA GLN A 74 16.44 -8.14 -2.64
C GLN A 74 17.44 -9.02 -1.87
N SER A 75 17.00 -9.70 -0.82
CA SER A 75 17.86 -10.54 -0.01
C SER A 75 18.35 -11.75 -0.83
N PRO A 76 19.59 -12.22 -0.59
CA PRO A 76 20.13 -13.40 -1.28
C PRO A 76 19.33 -14.69 -1.00
N ASN A 77 18.53 -14.71 0.06
CA ASN A 77 17.77 -15.86 0.54
C ASN A 77 16.30 -15.81 0.13
N ALA A 78 15.85 -14.78 -0.59
CA ALA A 78 14.48 -14.64 -1.05
C ALA A 78 14.15 -15.76 -2.05
N GLN A 79 13.37 -16.76 -1.61
CA GLN A 79 12.88 -17.81 -2.51
C GLN A 79 11.95 -17.23 -3.58
N THR A 80 11.19 -16.20 -3.22
CA THR A 80 10.21 -15.58 -4.11
C THR A 80 10.15 -14.07 -3.87
N PRO A 81 10.96 -13.26 -4.59
CA PRO A 81 11.12 -11.82 -4.36
C PRO A 81 9.84 -10.98 -4.36
N ARG A 82 8.71 -11.50 -4.86
CA ARG A 82 7.42 -10.81 -5.02
C ARG A 82 6.24 -11.46 -4.28
N GLU A 83 6.50 -12.38 -3.35
CA GLU A 83 5.44 -13.06 -2.57
C GLU A 83 4.49 -12.08 -1.87
N LEU A 84 5.07 -11.05 -1.24
CA LEU A 84 4.33 -10.02 -0.52
C LEU A 84 3.32 -9.27 -1.40
N GLU A 85 3.63 -9.09 -2.68
CA GLU A 85 2.69 -8.43 -3.61
C GLU A 85 1.45 -9.27 -3.87
N GLY A 86 1.63 -10.58 -4.02
CA GLY A 86 0.53 -11.53 -4.19
C GLY A 86 -0.35 -11.57 -2.95
N GLU A 87 0.27 -11.58 -1.77
CA GLU A 87 -0.37 -11.49 -0.48
C GLU A 87 -1.20 -10.20 -0.31
N PHE A 88 -0.59 -9.05 -0.61
CA PHE A 88 -1.28 -7.76 -0.59
C PHE A 88 -2.44 -7.71 -1.56
N SER A 89 -2.24 -8.21 -2.79
CA SER A 89 -3.30 -8.27 -3.80
C SER A 89 -4.50 -9.08 -3.32
N ARG A 90 -4.27 -10.22 -2.65
CA ARG A 90 -5.34 -11.03 -2.04
C ARG A 90 -6.06 -10.28 -0.91
N LEU A 91 -5.33 -9.61 -0.03
CA LEU A 91 -5.91 -8.82 1.06
C LEU A 91 -6.72 -7.63 0.51
N GLU A 92 -6.20 -6.93 -0.48
CA GLU A 92 -6.89 -5.84 -1.18
C GLU A 92 -8.15 -6.31 -1.87
N GLY A 93 -8.11 -7.47 -2.54
CA GLY A 93 -9.28 -8.10 -3.15
C GLY A 93 -10.40 -8.30 -2.13
N LYS A 94 -10.09 -8.96 -1.01
CA LYS A 94 -11.04 -9.20 0.11
C LYS A 94 -11.59 -7.88 0.67
N THR A 95 -10.71 -6.91 0.92
CA THR A 95 -11.07 -5.61 1.49
C THR A 95 -11.94 -4.79 0.53
N SER A 96 -11.66 -4.85 -0.77
CA SER A 96 -12.40 -4.10 -1.80
C SER A 96 -13.89 -4.50 -1.85
N ILE A 97 -14.20 -5.76 -1.56
CA ILE A 97 -15.58 -6.26 -1.48
C ILE A 97 -16.30 -5.62 -0.30
N VAL A 98 -15.63 -5.56 0.86
CA VAL A 98 -16.20 -4.94 2.07
C VAL A 98 -16.39 -3.44 1.88
N ILE A 99 -15.40 -2.74 1.31
CA ILE A 99 -15.48 -1.30 1.06
C ILE A 99 -16.60 -1.00 0.04
N ARG A 100 -16.74 -1.79 -1.04
CA ARG A 100 -17.86 -1.65 -1.99
C ARG A 100 -19.22 -1.81 -1.32
N LYS A 101 -19.36 -2.76 -0.38
CA LYS A 101 -20.58 -2.94 0.40
C LYS A 101 -20.92 -1.69 1.23
N ILE A 102 -19.92 -1.09 1.88
CA ILE A 102 -20.08 0.14 2.68
C ILE A 102 -20.49 1.31 1.79
N ILE A 103 -19.76 1.52 0.68
CA ILE A 103 -20.05 2.61 -0.27
C ILE A 103 -21.45 2.46 -0.85
N GLY A 104 -21.84 1.25 -1.28
CA GLY A 104 -23.16 1.02 -1.85
C GLY A 104 -24.29 1.28 -0.86
N ALA A 105 -24.12 0.90 0.41
CA ALA A 105 -25.11 1.22 1.46
C ALA A 105 -25.20 2.73 1.72
N HIS A 106 -24.06 3.42 1.76
CA HIS A 106 -24.03 4.88 1.89
C HIS A 106 -24.73 5.58 0.71
N GLN A 107 -24.49 5.13 -0.52
CA GLN A 107 -25.14 5.66 -1.73
C GLN A 107 -26.66 5.45 -1.73
N ARG A 108 -27.16 4.41 -1.06
CA ARG A 108 -28.60 4.17 -0.87
C ARG A 108 -29.21 4.97 0.29
N GLY A 109 -28.42 5.78 0.99
CA GLY A 109 -28.88 6.55 2.15
C GLY A 109 -29.11 5.70 3.41
N GLU A 110 -28.55 4.48 3.47
CA GLU A 110 -28.66 3.65 4.67
C GLU A 110 -27.82 4.23 5.81
N GLY A 111 -28.44 4.47 6.96
CA GLY A 111 -27.72 5.00 8.14
C GLY A 111 -26.80 4.00 8.83
N LYS A 112 -26.87 2.69 8.51
CA LYS A 112 -26.10 1.62 9.16
C LYS A 112 -25.73 0.51 8.18
N VAL A 113 -24.50 0.01 8.28
CA VAL A 113 -24.02 -1.15 7.50
C VAL A 113 -23.68 -2.30 8.45
N LYS A 114 -24.32 -3.45 8.25
CA LYS A 114 -24.00 -4.67 9.02
C LYS A 114 -22.80 -5.38 8.40
N LEU A 115 -21.70 -5.46 9.15
CA LEU A 115 -20.48 -6.18 8.78
C LEU A 115 -20.29 -7.41 9.66
N THR A 116 -19.91 -8.53 9.05
CA THR A 116 -19.56 -9.74 9.82
C THR A 116 -18.25 -9.53 10.58
N MET A 117 -18.00 -10.34 11.60
CA MET A 117 -16.75 -10.29 12.37
C MET A 117 -15.52 -10.44 11.45
N THR A 118 -15.56 -11.38 10.50
CA THR A 118 -14.51 -11.58 9.49
C THR A 118 -14.29 -10.33 8.63
N GLN A 119 -15.36 -9.65 8.22
CA GLN A 119 -15.25 -8.41 7.44
C GLN A 119 -14.59 -7.28 8.25
N GLN A 120 -14.90 -7.18 9.55
CA GLN A 120 -14.28 -6.21 10.44
C GLN A 120 -12.80 -6.50 10.66
N ILE A 121 -12.43 -7.77 10.86
CA ILE A 121 -11.03 -8.19 11.03
C ILE A 121 -10.22 -7.85 9.76
N VAL A 122 -10.74 -8.18 8.58
CA VAL A 122 -10.09 -7.85 7.30
C VAL A 122 -9.90 -6.35 7.15
N LEU A 123 -10.92 -5.53 7.49
CA LEU A 123 -10.79 -4.07 7.44
C LEU A 123 -9.74 -3.53 8.41
N ARG A 124 -9.73 -4.01 9.67
CA ARG A 124 -8.73 -3.57 10.67
C ARG A 124 -7.33 -3.93 10.22
N LYS A 125 -7.13 -5.16 9.74
CA LYS A 125 -5.87 -5.65 9.17
C LYS A 125 -5.39 -4.76 8.03
N PHE A 126 -6.30 -4.48 7.11
CA PHE A 126 -6.02 -3.67 5.94
C PHE A 126 -5.64 -2.22 6.31
N VAL A 127 -6.38 -1.58 7.23
CA VAL A 127 -6.07 -0.22 7.69
C VAL A 127 -4.73 -0.16 8.41
N TYR A 128 -4.45 -1.16 9.26
CA TYR A 128 -3.16 -1.26 9.94
C TYR A 128 -2.01 -1.35 8.93
N LEU A 129 -2.08 -2.31 8.00
CA LEU A 129 -1.06 -2.48 6.96
C LEU A 129 -0.96 -1.26 6.03
N LEU A 130 -2.08 -0.57 5.76
CA LEU A 130 -2.10 0.66 4.97
C LEU A 130 -1.30 1.79 5.64
N ASN A 131 -1.36 1.90 6.96
CA ASN A 131 -0.54 2.86 7.70
C ASN A 131 0.94 2.47 7.68
N GLN A 132 1.24 1.18 7.76
CA GLN A 132 2.61 0.66 7.77
C GLN A 132 3.29 0.76 6.40
N ARG A 133 2.54 0.66 5.29
CA ARG A 133 3.10 0.83 3.93
C ARG A 133 3.22 2.28 3.46
N GLY A 134 2.82 3.24 4.27
CA GLY A 134 2.88 4.66 3.91
C GLY A 134 4.31 5.11 3.59
N SER A 135 4.45 6.12 2.73
CA SER A 135 5.77 6.61 2.28
C SER A 135 6.73 7.01 3.43
N GLY A 136 6.21 7.36 4.61
CA GLY A 136 7.03 7.63 5.79
C GLY A 136 7.73 6.39 6.35
N PHE A 137 7.07 5.24 6.36
CA PHE A 137 7.62 3.99 6.88
C PHE A 137 8.64 3.39 5.92
N PHE A 138 8.35 3.38 4.61
CA PHE A 138 9.32 2.97 3.60
C PHE A 138 10.58 3.84 3.67
N LYS A 139 10.45 5.18 3.78
CA LYS A 139 11.59 6.07 3.97
C LYS A 139 12.41 5.79 5.24
N THR A 140 11.76 5.33 6.30
CA THR A 140 12.44 5.04 7.58
C THR A 140 13.24 3.74 7.51
N HIS A 141 12.70 2.70 6.85
CA HIS A 141 13.33 1.37 6.79
C HIS A 141 14.20 1.15 5.54
N ASN A 142 14.05 1.98 4.50
CA ASN A 142 14.90 1.98 3.30
C ASN A 142 16.26 2.65 3.57
N SER A 143 16.93 2.20 4.62
CA SER A 143 18.34 2.50 4.89
C SER A 143 19.16 1.28 4.49
N ASP A 144 20.32 1.50 3.86
CA ASP A 144 21.21 0.39 3.46
C ASP A 144 21.79 -0.35 4.67
N ARG A 145 21.87 0.32 5.83
CA ARG A 145 22.40 -0.22 7.08
C ARG A 145 21.56 0.21 8.29
N ILE A 146 21.61 -0.60 9.34
CA ILE A 146 20.95 -0.32 10.63
C ILE A 146 21.44 0.97 11.28
N ASP A 147 22.67 1.42 10.97
CA ASP A 147 23.24 2.66 11.50
C ASP A 147 22.47 3.90 11.04
N GLY A 148 21.82 3.85 9.86
CA GLY A 148 20.97 4.92 9.34
C GLY A 148 19.53 4.91 9.90
N TYR A 149 19.17 3.93 10.73
CA TYR A 149 17.83 3.79 11.29
C TYR A 149 17.69 4.57 12.61
N GLU A 150 17.13 5.78 12.57
CA GLU A 150 17.05 6.70 13.71
C GLU A 150 15.78 6.56 14.57
N LYS A 151 15.29 5.33 14.79
CA LYS A 151 14.12 5.09 15.67
C LYS A 151 14.50 4.32 16.94
N ASN A 152 13.68 4.49 17.98
CA ASN A 152 13.93 3.94 19.32
C ASN A 152 13.96 2.40 19.36
N ASP A 153 13.28 1.75 18.42
CA ASP A 153 13.22 0.31 18.23
C ASP A 153 14.41 -0.27 17.45
N ARG A 154 15.44 0.55 17.13
CA ARG A 154 16.67 0.11 16.45
C ARG A 154 17.30 -1.13 17.07
N HIS A 155 17.30 -1.23 18.39
CA HIS A 155 17.90 -2.35 19.11
C HIS A 155 17.15 -3.66 18.86
N LEU A 156 15.80 -3.63 18.86
CA LEU A 156 14.96 -4.78 18.55
C LEU A 156 15.11 -5.20 17.09
N LEU A 157 15.16 -4.21 16.19
CA LEU A 157 15.36 -4.47 14.77
C LEU A 157 16.73 -5.11 14.51
N LYS A 158 17.78 -4.62 15.17
CA LYS A 158 19.13 -5.21 15.09
C LYS A 158 19.15 -6.64 15.62
N GLU A 159 18.54 -6.90 16.78
CA GLU A 159 18.47 -8.24 17.36
C GLU A 159 17.74 -9.23 16.42
N PHE A 160 16.64 -8.79 15.79
CA PHE A 160 15.93 -9.58 14.80
C PHE A 160 16.76 -9.83 13.54
N MET A 161 17.46 -8.81 13.04
CA MET A 161 18.37 -8.92 11.89
C MET A 161 19.50 -9.91 12.17
N ASP A 162 20.14 -9.80 13.33
CA ASP A 162 21.25 -10.66 13.75
C ASP A 162 20.78 -12.13 13.91
N ARG A 163 19.58 -12.36 14.47
CA ARG A 163 18.98 -13.71 14.62
C ARG A 163 18.66 -14.37 13.30
N ASN A 164 18.18 -13.62 12.32
CA ASN A 164 17.74 -14.14 11.03
C ASN A 164 18.80 -14.03 9.93
N GLY A 165 19.98 -13.48 10.23
CA GLY A 165 21.05 -13.27 9.26
C GLY A 165 20.70 -12.26 8.16
N ILE A 166 19.85 -11.27 8.46
CA ILE A 166 19.33 -10.32 7.48
C ILE A 166 20.20 -9.05 7.49
N PRO A 167 20.83 -8.67 6.35
CA PRO A 167 21.77 -7.55 6.32
C PRO A 167 21.08 -6.18 6.25
N ARG A 168 19.87 -6.10 5.69
CA ARG A 168 19.17 -4.83 5.45
C ARG A 168 17.93 -4.68 6.34
N PRO A 169 17.74 -3.51 6.97
CA PRO A 169 16.53 -3.21 7.75
C PRO A 169 15.23 -3.35 6.94
N LEU A 170 15.26 -3.00 5.65
CA LEU A 170 14.10 -3.15 4.76
C LEU A 170 13.69 -4.61 4.60
N ASP A 171 14.64 -5.50 4.35
CA ASP A 171 14.38 -6.93 4.15
C ASP A 171 13.87 -7.56 5.46
N ALA A 172 14.41 -7.14 6.61
CA ALA A 172 13.94 -7.57 7.92
C ALA A 172 12.50 -7.14 8.20
N TRP A 173 12.12 -5.94 7.75
CA TRP A 173 10.76 -5.45 7.83
C TRP A 173 9.82 -6.21 6.89
N LEU A 174 10.21 -6.41 5.63
CA LEU A 174 9.44 -7.17 4.64
C LEU A 174 9.20 -8.61 5.11
N GLN A 175 10.24 -9.29 5.58
CA GLN A 175 10.18 -10.69 6.00
C GLN A 175 9.50 -10.87 7.36
N GLY A 176 9.95 -10.13 8.38
CA GLY A 176 9.53 -10.36 9.76
C GLY A 176 8.20 -9.71 10.13
N PHE A 177 7.88 -8.56 9.54
CA PHE A 177 6.72 -7.79 9.97
C PHE A 177 5.56 -7.93 9.00
N LEU A 178 5.79 -7.83 7.69
CA LEU A 178 4.69 -7.88 6.73
C LEU A 178 4.15 -9.28 6.49
N SER A 179 5.01 -10.23 6.15
CA SER A 179 4.56 -11.61 5.89
C SER A 179 3.89 -12.19 7.14
N SER A 180 4.54 -12.07 8.31
CA SER A 180 3.99 -12.58 9.57
C SER A 180 2.65 -11.94 9.95
N ILE A 181 2.48 -10.62 9.78
CA ILE A 181 1.20 -9.97 10.07
C ILE A 181 0.15 -10.31 9.02
N ILE A 182 0.49 -10.44 7.74
CA ILE A 182 -0.45 -10.82 6.69
C ILE A 182 -1.00 -12.24 6.89
N ASP A 183 -0.20 -13.14 7.43
CA ASP A 183 -0.63 -14.50 7.75
C ASP A 183 -1.25 -14.65 9.14
N LEU A 184 -1.03 -13.68 10.04
CA LEU A 184 -1.58 -13.71 11.40
C LEU A 184 -3.12 -13.77 11.39
N ASP A 185 -3.66 -14.83 11.98
CA ASP A 185 -5.10 -14.96 12.23
C ASP A 185 -5.47 -14.10 13.45
N MET A 186 -5.91 -12.86 13.21
CA MET A 186 -6.37 -11.94 14.25
C MET A 186 -7.79 -12.28 14.76
N ARG A 187 -8.16 -13.57 14.83
CA ARG A 187 -9.34 -13.98 15.59
C ARG A 187 -9.12 -13.63 17.06
N ILE A 188 -10.20 -13.25 17.74
CA ILE A 188 -10.23 -12.51 19.01
C ILE A 188 -9.61 -13.28 20.21
N THR A 189 -9.05 -14.47 20.02
CA THR A 189 -8.23 -15.07 21.07
C THR A 189 -6.94 -14.27 21.17
N ALA A 190 -6.64 -13.75 22.35
CA ALA A 190 -5.48 -12.88 22.62
C ALA A 190 -4.10 -13.57 22.41
N ASP A 191 -4.10 -14.77 21.82
CA ASP A 191 -2.94 -15.62 21.63
C ASP A 191 -2.08 -15.21 20.44
N TRP A 192 -2.55 -14.32 19.57
CA TRP A 192 -1.76 -13.80 18.44
C TRP A 192 -0.45 -13.12 18.90
N GLN A 193 -0.44 -12.56 20.12
CA GLN A 193 0.78 -12.00 20.72
C GLN A 193 1.83 -13.06 21.05
N GLN A 194 1.42 -14.32 21.23
CA GLN A 194 2.34 -15.43 21.45
C GLN A 194 2.98 -15.90 20.13
N THR A 195 2.29 -15.72 19.00
CA THR A 195 2.79 -16.07 17.66
C THR A 195 3.83 -15.07 17.13
N LEU A 196 3.84 -13.84 17.64
CA LEU A 196 4.77 -12.77 17.22
C LEU A 196 6.03 -12.67 18.12
N LYS A 197 6.23 -13.59 19.06
CA LYS A 197 7.40 -13.61 19.96
C LYS A 197 8.60 -14.32 19.33
#